data_AF-A0A6A0GSN7-F1
#
_entry.id   AF-A0A6A0GSN7-F1
#
_cell.length_a   1.000
_cell.length_b   1.000
_cell.length_c   1.000
_cell.angle_alpha   90.00
_cell.angle_beta   90.00
_cell.angle_gamma   90.00
#
_symmetry.space_group_name_H-M   'P 1'
#
loop_
_entity.id
_entity.type
_entity.pdbx_description
1 polymer ?
#
loop_
_entity_poly.entity_id
_entity_poly.type
_entity_poly.pdbx_seq_one_letter_code
_entity_poly.pdbx_strand_id
1 'polypeptide(L)' 'MLLEEDQLSNPDGPNYLTAQAGASQLPERHLCAVCGFPSPYNCVACGARYCSTRCYSTHQDTRCLKYTA' A
#
# COMPACT_ATOMS: atom_id res chain seq x y z
N MET A 1 -15.23 19.60 6.08
CA MET A 1 -14.86 18.18 6.28
C MET A 1 -14.36 18.04 7.72
N LEU A 2 -14.63 16.92 8.41
CA LEU A 2 -14.35 16.75 9.84
C LEU A 2 -12.87 17.00 10.26
N LEU A 3 -11.93 16.77 9.35
CA LEU A 3 -10.51 17.01 9.60
C LEU A 3 -10.10 18.48 9.46
N GLU A 4 -10.77 19.22 8.58
CA GLU A 4 -10.48 20.65 8.34
C GLU A 4 -10.95 21.49 9.54
N GLU A 5 -12.10 21.15 10.11
CA GLU A 5 -12.65 21.80 11.30
C GLU A 5 -11.83 21.54 12.57
N ASP A 6 -11.30 20.34 12.75
CA ASP A 6 -10.39 20.00 13.86
C ASP A 6 -9.10 20.83 13.80
N GLN A 7 -8.54 20.98 12.59
CA GLN A 7 -7.35 21.79 12.38
C GLN A 7 -7.57 23.29 12.60
N LEU A 8 -8.76 23.80 12.25
CA LEU A 8 -9.17 25.18 12.54
C LEU A 8 -9.37 25.41 14.05
N SER A 9 -9.89 24.42 14.78
CA SER A 9 -10.18 24.53 16.21
C SER A 9 -8.94 24.35 17.09
N ASN A 10 -7.91 23.64 16.60
CA ASN A 10 -6.69 23.37 17.35
C ASN A 10 -5.44 23.40 16.44
N PRO A 11 -5.05 24.60 15.95
CA PRO A 11 -3.97 24.74 14.97
C PRO A 11 -2.58 24.44 15.57
N ASP A 12 -2.35 24.75 16.84
CA ASP A 12 -1.04 24.69 17.49
C ASP A 12 -0.85 23.47 18.41
N GLY A 13 -1.90 22.67 18.61
CA GLY A 13 -1.89 21.49 19.48
C GLY A 13 -1.75 20.17 18.72
N PRO A 14 -1.52 19.04 19.42
CA PRO A 14 -1.58 17.73 18.80
C PRO A 14 -3.00 17.49 18.26
N ASN A 15 -3.09 17.31 16.95
CA ASN A 15 -4.29 16.99 16.20
C ASN A 15 -4.04 15.80 15.24
N TYR A 16 -5.08 15.36 14.54
CA TYR A 16 -5.01 14.19 13.66
C TYR A 16 -3.88 14.24 12.64
N LEU A 17 -3.62 15.42 12.06
CA LEU A 17 -2.59 15.61 11.03
C LEU A 17 -1.18 15.65 11.62
N THR A 18 -1.00 16.31 12.76
CA THR A 18 0.30 16.34 13.46
C THR A 18 0.71 14.98 14.04
N ALA A 19 -0.25 14.08 14.27
CA ALA A 19 0.01 12.72 14.74
C ALA A 19 0.50 11.77 13.63
N GLN A 20 0.55 12.22 12.37
CA GLN A 20 1.02 11.41 11.26
C GLN A 20 2.50 11.02 11.46
N ALA A 21 2.77 9.71 11.37
CA ALA A 21 4.14 9.21 11.41
C ALA A 21 4.91 9.66 10.15
N GLY A 22 6.18 10.00 10.32
CA GLY A 22 7.08 10.28 9.20
C GLY A 22 7.34 9.06 8.32
N ALA A 23 7.98 9.28 7.18
CA ALA A 23 8.37 8.21 6.26
C ALA A 23 9.34 7.21 6.90
N SER A 24 9.22 5.93 6.49
CA SER A 24 10.12 4.86 6.93
C SER A 24 11.58 5.18 6.59
N GLN A 25 12.48 4.93 7.54
CA GLN A 25 13.93 4.99 7.33
C GLN A 25 14.52 3.64 6.88
N LEU A 26 13.70 2.59 6.81
CA LEU A 26 14.08 1.24 6.42
C LEU A 26 13.66 0.95 4.98
N PRO A 27 14.42 0.12 4.25
CA PRO A 27 14.10 -0.24 2.87
C PRO A 27 12.76 -0.98 2.78
N GLU A 28 12.09 -0.79 1.65
CA GLU A 28 10.83 -1.45 1.34
C GLU A 28 10.98 -2.97 1.30
N ARG A 29 9.97 -3.69 1.81
CA ARG A 29 9.94 -5.15 1.76
C ARG A 29 9.18 -5.62 0.52
N HIS A 30 9.79 -6.53 -0.23
CA HIS A 30 9.15 -7.14 -1.38
C HIS A 30 8.30 -8.35 -0.96
N LEU A 31 7.02 -8.12 -0.69
CA LEU A 31 6.06 -9.14 -0.26
C LEU A 31 5.06 -9.47 -1.36
N CYS A 32 4.62 -10.72 -1.40
CA CYS A 32 3.62 -11.22 -2.32
C CYS A 32 2.25 -10.60 -1.99
N ALA A 33 1.60 -9.98 -2.97
CA ALA A 33 0.28 -9.36 -2.78
C ALA A 33 -0.85 -10.38 -2.53
N VAL A 34 -0.60 -11.68 -2.74
CA VAL A 34 -1.57 -12.74 -2.53
C VAL A 34 -1.47 -13.37 -1.14
N CYS A 35 -0.25 -13.63 -0.67
CA CYS A 35 -0.03 -14.43 0.55
C CYS A 35 0.92 -13.77 1.58
N GLY A 36 1.51 -12.61 1.29
CA GLY A 36 2.38 -11.88 2.21
C GLY A 36 3.80 -12.41 2.37
N PHE A 37 4.16 -13.55 1.77
CA PHE A 37 5.53 -14.08 1.80
C PHE A 37 6.50 -13.30 0.90
N PRO A 38 7.83 -13.36 1.13
CA PRO A 38 8.81 -12.71 0.27
C PRO A 38 8.64 -13.09 -1.20
N SER A 39 8.73 -12.08 -2.07
CA SER A 39 8.36 -12.20 -3.47
C SER A 39 9.49 -11.71 -4.39
N PRO A 40 10.14 -12.62 -5.14
CA PRO A 40 11.18 -12.23 -6.08
C PRO A 40 10.61 -11.74 -7.43
N TYR A 41 9.35 -12.03 -7.75
CA TYR A 41 8.76 -11.72 -9.06
C TYR A 41 7.78 -10.54 -9.01
N ASN A 42 7.62 -9.87 -10.14
CA ASN A 42 6.67 -8.79 -10.38
C ASN A 42 5.80 -9.08 -11.61
N CYS A 43 4.51 -8.76 -11.52
CA CYS A 43 3.61 -8.81 -12.66
C CYS A 43 3.96 -7.70 -13.64
N VAL A 44 4.16 -8.05 -14.92
CA VAL A 44 4.50 -7.09 -15.98
C VAL A 44 3.35 -6.12 -16.32
N ALA A 45 2.11 -6.47 -15.96
CA ALA A 45 0.94 -5.67 -16.29
C ALA A 45 0.64 -4.56 -15.28
N CYS A 46 0.87 -4.80 -13.98
CA CYS A 46 0.50 -3.87 -12.91
C CYS A 46 1.61 -3.63 -11.87
N GLY A 47 2.76 -4.29 -11.99
CA GLY A 47 3.88 -4.15 -11.05
C GLY A 47 3.72 -4.89 -9.72
N ALA A 48 2.53 -5.41 -9.39
CA ALA A 48 2.28 -6.15 -8.17
C ALA A 48 3.18 -7.41 -8.04
N ARG A 49 3.64 -7.69 -6.83
CA ARG A 49 4.61 -8.76 -6.55
C ARG A 49 3.92 -10.10 -6.25
N TYR A 50 4.48 -11.22 -6.72
CA TYR A 50 4.02 -12.58 -6.42
C TYR A 50 5.17 -13.57 -6.16
N CYS A 51 4.98 -14.51 -5.23
CA CYS A 51 6.05 -15.43 -4.83
C CYS A 51 6.16 -16.73 -5.67
N SER A 52 5.08 -17.16 -6.32
CA SER A 52 5.02 -18.42 -7.06
C SER A 52 3.99 -18.38 -8.19
N THR A 53 4.02 -19.36 -9.09
CA THR A 53 3.03 -19.50 -10.18
C THR A 53 1.59 -19.64 -9.67
N ARG A 54 1.39 -20.30 -8.52
CA ARG A 54 0.07 -20.36 -7.87
C ARG A 54 -0.43 -18.96 -7.51
N CYS A 55 0.43 -18.16 -6.86
CA CYS A 55 0.07 -16.78 -6.52
C CYS A 55 -0.08 -15.91 -7.77
N TYR A 56 0.67 -16.18 -8.84
CA TYR A 56 0.52 -15.50 -10.12
C TYR A 56 -0.86 -15.73 -10.74
N SER A 57 -1.35 -16.97 -10.80
CA SER A 57 -2.70 -17.28 -11.29
C SER A 57 -3.76 -16.56 -10.46
N THR A 58 -3.72 -16.72 -9.12
CA THR A 58 -4.67 -16.01 -8.24
C THR A 58 -4.60 -14.50 -8.40
N HIS A 59 -3.40 -13.96 -8.59
CA HIS A 59 -3.20 -12.55 -8.89
C HIS A 59 -3.87 -12.15 -10.21
N GLN A 60 -3.65 -12.89 -11.30
CA GLN A 60 -4.25 -12.61 -12.61
C GLN A 60 -5.79 -12.63 -12.54
N ASP A 61 -6.36 -13.59 -11.81
CA ASP A 61 -7.81 -13.79 -11.76
C ASP A 61 -8.56 -12.72 -10.96
N THR A 62 -7.96 -12.21 -9.88
CA THR A 62 -8.71 -11.41 -8.88
C THR A 62 -8.03 -10.12 -8.44
N ARG A 63 -6.74 -9.92 -8.73
CA ARG A 63 -5.95 -8.77 -8.21
C ARG A 63 -5.17 -8.01 -9.28
N CYS A 64 -5.16 -8.45 -10.53
CA CYS A 64 -4.41 -7.78 -11.59
C CYS A 64 -5.18 -6.56 -12.08
N LEU A 65 -4.84 -5.40 -11.52
CA LEU A 65 -5.43 -4.10 -11.79
C LEU A 65 -5.03 -3.49 -13.14
N LYS A 66 -4.73 -4.32 -14.16
CA LYS A 66 -4.30 -3.88 -15.49
C LYS A 66 -5.25 -2.84 -16.12
N TYR A 67 -6.52 -2.80 -15.71
CA TYR A 67 -7.57 -1.92 -16.26
C TYR A 67 -8.30 -1.04 -15.25
N THR A 68 -7.84 -0.93 -13.99
CA THR A 68 -8.43 0.07 -13.09
C THR A 68 -7.64 1.37 -13.22
N ALA A 69 -8.11 2.23 -14.13
CA ALA A 69 -7.76 3.64 -14.18
C ALA A 69 -8.55 4.43 -13.14
#